data_AF-G8QWB9-F1
#
_entry.id   AF-G8QWB9-F1
#
_cell.length_a   1.000
_cell.length_b   1.000
_cell.length_c   1.000
_cell.angle_alpha   90.00
_cell.angle_beta   90.00
_cell.angle_gamma   90.00
#
_symmetry.space_group_name_H-M   'P 1'
#
loop_
_entity.id
_entity.type
_entity.pdbx_description
1 polymer ?
#
loop_
_entity_poly.entity_id
_entity_poly.type
_entity_poly.pdbx_seq_one_letter_code
_entity_poly.pdbx_strand_id
1 'polypeptide(L)'
;MYQKQNDLIFGFHGCDEKLRDEIVNNQKKLHRSTNSYDWLGLGMYFWENNPLRALQWAETMQKHPQNGKRKTENGKQKIDKPSVLGAVICPGQCLDFLSSENIKLLSHAYAFLSESSNGQTLPANKGNGLIRDLDCAVIQMLITLQEEQQNKKNLYDSVRGVFLKVRKSIPLQDSENRIIFKYV
;
A
#
# COMPACT_ATOMS: atom_id res chain seq x y z
N MET A 1 21.14 -0.80 9.81
CA MET A 1 21.72 -2.00 9.14
C MET A 1 20.63 -2.93 8.60
N TYR A 2 19.51 -3.14 9.30
CA TYR A 2 18.45 -4.09 8.92
C TYR A 2 17.28 -3.53 8.08
N GLN A 3 17.35 -2.27 7.62
CA GLN A 3 16.28 -1.64 6.82
C GLN A 3 16.37 -1.98 5.33
N LYS A 4 17.55 -2.35 4.84
CA LYS A 4 17.77 -2.72 3.45
C LYS A 4 17.52 -4.22 3.28
N GLN A 5 16.43 -4.55 2.61
CA GLN A 5 16.01 -5.91 2.25
C GLN A 5 16.45 -6.18 0.81
N ASN A 6 17.51 -6.99 0.65
CA ASN A 6 18.02 -7.39 -0.67
C ASN A 6 17.45 -8.74 -1.14
N ASP A 7 16.67 -9.41 -0.29
CA ASP A 7 16.03 -10.67 -0.63
C ASP A 7 14.89 -10.44 -1.62
N LEU A 8 14.74 -11.35 -2.57
CA LEU A 8 13.64 -11.34 -3.52
C LEU A 8 12.39 -11.93 -2.86
N ILE A 9 11.27 -11.22 -2.97
CA ILE A 9 9.95 -11.67 -2.52
C ILE A 9 9.01 -11.82 -3.71
N PHE A 10 7.99 -12.66 -3.57
CA PHE A 10 6.90 -12.74 -4.55
C PHE A 10 5.74 -11.83 -4.12
N GLY A 11 5.43 -10.86 -4.98
CA GLY A 11 4.28 -9.96 -4.80
C GLY A 11 3.14 -10.31 -5.75
N PHE A 12 1.90 -10.18 -5.29
CA PHE A 12 0.70 -10.47 -6.07
C PHE A 12 -0.26 -9.27 -6.08
N HIS A 13 -0.57 -8.76 -7.26
CA HIS A 13 -1.51 -7.65 -7.48
C HIS A 13 -2.84 -8.19 -8.00
N GLY A 14 -3.93 -7.97 -7.26
CA GLY A 14 -5.27 -8.30 -7.72
C GLY A 14 -5.74 -7.28 -8.74
N CYS A 15 -6.15 -7.73 -9.93
CA CYS A 15 -6.56 -6.86 -11.03
C CYS A 15 -7.59 -7.53 -11.95
N ASP A 16 -7.97 -6.83 -13.02
CA ASP A 16 -8.70 -7.42 -14.13
C ASP A 16 -7.78 -8.27 -15.01
N GLU A 17 -8.32 -9.35 -15.58
CA GLU A 17 -7.60 -10.24 -16.50
C GLU A 17 -6.95 -9.48 -17.66
N LYS A 18 -7.68 -8.54 -18.27
CA LYS A 18 -7.16 -7.76 -19.39
C LYS A 18 -5.92 -6.97 -19.00
N LEU A 19 -5.95 -6.33 -17.81
CA LEU A 19 -4.79 -5.59 -17.31
C LEU A 19 -3.60 -6.50 -17.03
N ARG A 20 -3.83 -7.70 -16.46
CA ARG A 20 -2.78 -8.71 -16.27
C ARG A 20 -2.12 -9.04 -17.60
N ASP A 21 -2.92 -9.39 -18.61
CA ASP A 21 -2.41 -9.85 -19.90
C ASP A 21 -1.71 -8.71 -20.66
N GLU A 22 -2.24 -7.49 -20.62
CA GLU A 22 -1.57 -6.31 -21.19
C GLU A 22 -0.20 -6.05 -20.54
N ILE A 23 -0.07 -6.23 -19.22
CA ILE A 23 1.20 -6.04 -18.52
C ILE A 23 2.18 -7.17 -18.84
N VAL A 24 1.73 -8.43 -18.79
CA VAL A 24 2.58 -9.61 -19.06
C VAL A 24 3.09 -9.60 -20.50
N ASN A 25 2.27 -9.13 -21.44
CA ASN A 25 2.64 -9.00 -22.85
C ASN A 25 3.39 -7.69 -23.19
N ASN A 26 3.83 -6.92 -22.19
CA ASN A 26 4.53 -5.63 -22.35
C ASN A 26 3.76 -4.57 -23.15
N GLN A 27 2.42 -4.66 -23.20
CA GLN A 27 1.56 -3.69 -23.87
C GLN A 27 1.23 -2.50 -22.97
N LYS A 28 1.27 -2.71 -21.64
CA LYS A 28 1.00 -1.68 -20.63
C LYS A 28 1.96 -1.78 -19.46
N LYS A 29 2.17 -0.67 -18.75
CA LYS A 29 2.87 -0.64 -17.47
C LYS A 29 1.89 -0.56 -16.31
N LEU A 30 2.24 -1.17 -15.18
CA LEU A 30 1.46 -0.98 -13.96
C LEU A 30 1.65 0.47 -13.47
N HIS A 31 0.54 1.19 -13.31
CA HIS A 31 0.59 2.57 -12.83
C HIS A 31 0.61 2.62 -11.30
N ARG A 32 1.43 3.54 -10.79
CA ARG A 32 1.43 3.95 -9.39
C ARG A 32 0.11 4.63 -9.03
N SER A 33 -0.41 4.30 -7.86
CA SER A 33 -1.54 5.00 -7.27
C SER A 33 -1.12 6.32 -6.65
N THR A 34 -1.91 7.37 -6.89
CA THR A 34 -1.71 8.73 -6.37
C THR A 34 -2.87 9.18 -5.47
N ASN A 35 -3.67 8.23 -4.95
CA ASN A 35 -4.80 8.56 -4.08
C ASN A 35 -4.33 9.04 -2.70
N SER A 36 -4.95 10.10 -2.19
CA SER A 36 -4.66 10.66 -0.86
C SER A 36 -5.08 9.78 0.33
N TYR A 37 -5.80 8.68 0.08
CA TYR A 37 -6.39 7.81 1.10
C TYR A 37 -5.82 6.39 1.10
N ASP A 38 -4.81 6.15 0.28
CA ASP A 38 -4.19 4.85 0.14
C ASP A 38 -3.49 4.44 1.44
N TRP A 39 -3.75 3.23 1.92
CA TRP A 39 -3.36 2.81 3.27
C TRP A 39 -1.85 2.87 3.54
N LEU A 40 -1.01 2.48 2.58
CA LEU A 40 0.46 2.56 2.72
C LEU A 40 1.03 3.80 2.00
N GLY A 41 0.19 4.77 1.62
CA GLY A 41 0.56 5.95 0.85
C GLY A 41 0.58 5.73 -0.67
N LEU A 42 1.20 6.63 -1.42
CA LEU A 42 1.16 6.62 -2.90
C LEU A 42 2.08 5.58 -3.54
N GLY A 43 1.57 4.55 -4.25
CA GLY A 43 2.42 3.46 -4.75
C GLY A 43 1.68 2.37 -5.57
N MET A 44 2.42 1.33 -5.95
CA MET A 44 1.89 0.07 -6.50
C MET A 44 1.76 -0.96 -5.39
N TYR A 45 0.62 -1.65 -5.31
CA TYR A 45 0.24 -2.46 -4.15
C TYR A 45 0.30 -3.95 -4.46
N PHE A 46 1.02 -4.72 -3.64
CA PHE A 46 1.17 -6.16 -3.77
C PHE A 46 0.92 -6.86 -2.44
N TRP A 47 0.26 -8.02 -2.49
CA TRP A 47 0.21 -8.97 -1.39
C TRP A 47 1.46 -9.83 -1.43
N GLU A 48 2.26 -9.86 -0.36
CA GLU A 48 3.45 -10.71 -0.31
C GLU A 48 3.05 -12.17 -0.10
N ASN A 49 3.64 -13.04 -0.92
CA ASN A 49 3.54 -14.49 -0.83
C ASN A 49 2.09 -15.01 -0.69
N ASN A 50 1.13 -14.25 -1.25
CA ASN A 50 -0.30 -14.53 -1.07
C ASN A 50 -1.15 -14.24 -2.31
N PRO A 51 -1.06 -15.10 -3.35
CA PRO A 51 -1.86 -14.94 -4.56
C PRO A 51 -3.36 -15.08 -4.28
N LEU A 52 -3.76 -15.96 -3.35
CA LEU A 52 -5.16 -16.16 -3.00
C LEU A 52 -5.79 -14.87 -2.47
N ARG A 53 -5.08 -14.13 -1.63
CA ARG A 53 -5.59 -12.88 -1.09
C ARG A 53 -5.67 -11.77 -2.13
N ALA A 54 -4.71 -11.71 -3.05
CA ALA A 54 -4.78 -10.81 -4.20
C ALA A 54 -6.04 -11.08 -5.05
N LEU A 55 -6.35 -12.36 -5.28
CA LEU A 55 -7.57 -12.76 -6.00
C LEU A 55 -8.84 -12.37 -5.24
N GLN A 56 -8.94 -12.69 -3.94
CA GLN A 56 -10.08 -12.30 -3.10
C GLN A 56 -10.32 -10.79 -3.09
N TRP A 57 -9.25 -10.00 -3.13
CA TRP A 57 -9.36 -8.54 -3.25
C TRP A 57 -9.99 -8.16 -4.60
N ALA A 58 -9.52 -8.74 -5.71
CA ALA A 58 -10.07 -8.49 -7.04
C ALA A 58 -11.54 -8.90 -7.15
N GLU A 59 -11.93 -10.06 -6.60
CA GLU A 59 -13.32 -10.51 -6.51
C GLU A 59 -14.19 -9.55 -5.67
N THR A 60 -13.65 -9.05 -4.55
CA THR A 60 -14.36 -8.09 -3.70
C THR A 60 -14.60 -6.78 -4.45
N MET A 61 -13.61 -6.30 -5.22
CA MET A 61 -13.73 -5.10 -6.02
C MET A 61 -14.67 -5.28 -7.23
N GLN A 62 -14.71 -6.46 -7.84
CA GLN A 62 -15.70 -6.81 -8.87
C GLN A 62 -17.12 -6.79 -8.29
N LYS A 63 -17.35 -7.41 -7.12
CA LYS A 63 -18.68 -7.46 -6.47
C LYS A 63 -19.14 -6.11 -5.92
N HIS A 64 -18.19 -5.26 -5.53
CA HIS A 64 -18.47 -3.96 -4.94
C HIS A 64 -17.66 -2.87 -5.64
N PRO A 65 -17.98 -2.53 -6.91
CA PRO A 65 -17.23 -1.56 -7.69
C PRO A 65 -17.23 -0.15 -7.06
N GLN A 66 -18.20 0.16 -6.20
CA GLN A 66 -18.23 1.38 -5.39
C GLN A 66 -17.06 1.50 -4.40
N ASN A 67 -16.45 0.37 -4.00
CA ASN A 67 -15.26 0.34 -3.16
C ASN A 67 -14.00 0.67 -3.97
N GLY A 68 -14.01 0.40 -5.29
CA GLY A 68 -13.00 0.83 -6.24
C GLY A 68 -13.11 2.33 -6.50
N LYS A 69 -12.44 3.14 -5.67
CA LYS A 69 -12.34 4.60 -5.89
C LYS A 69 -11.17 5.01 -6.77
N ARG A 70 -10.30 4.05 -7.12
CA ARG A 70 -9.09 4.30 -7.91
C ARG A 70 -9.48 4.77 -9.31
N LYS A 71 -9.12 6.01 -9.62
CA LYS A 71 -9.29 6.59 -10.95
C LYS A 71 -8.15 6.09 -11.84
N THR A 72 -8.49 5.60 -13.01
CA THR A 72 -7.61 5.35 -14.14
C THR A 72 -7.80 6.47 -15.16
N GLU A 73 -6.89 6.58 -16.13
CA GLU A 73 -6.99 7.49 -17.27
C GLU A 73 -8.36 7.42 -17.99
N ASN A 74 -9.04 6.27 -17.93
CA ASN A 74 -10.33 6.00 -18.59
C ASN A 74 -11.52 5.91 -17.61
N GLY A 75 -11.39 6.38 -16.37
CA GLY A 75 -12.45 6.32 -15.34
C GLY A 75 -12.14 5.36 -14.20
N LYS A 76 -13.15 4.90 -13.45
CA LYS A 76 -12.91 3.99 -12.30
C LYS A 76 -12.34 2.66 -12.77
N GLN A 77 -11.35 2.12 -12.05
CA GLN A 77 -10.84 0.78 -12.31
C GLN A 77 -11.98 -0.24 -12.15
N LYS A 78 -12.48 -0.77 -13.26
CA LYS A 78 -13.48 -1.84 -13.30
C LYS A 78 -12.76 -3.18 -13.40
N ILE A 79 -13.18 -4.15 -12.60
CA ILE A 79 -12.73 -5.54 -12.69
C ILE A 79 -13.91 -6.32 -13.27
N ASP A 80 -13.79 -6.77 -14.50
CA ASP A 80 -14.76 -7.61 -15.19
C ASP A 80 -14.47 -9.09 -14.94
N LYS A 81 -13.19 -9.49 -15.01
CA LYS A 81 -12.75 -10.85 -14.68
C LYS A 81 -11.60 -10.81 -13.67
N PRO A 82 -11.85 -11.12 -12.38
CA PRO A 82 -10.83 -11.13 -11.34
C PRO A 82 -9.64 -12.00 -11.73
N SER A 83 -8.45 -11.45 -11.58
CA SER A 83 -7.19 -12.10 -11.91
C SER A 83 -6.07 -11.58 -11.00
N VAL A 84 -4.91 -12.25 -11.08
CA VAL A 84 -3.73 -11.91 -10.29
C VAL A 84 -2.54 -11.72 -11.22
N LEU A 85 -1.86 -10.59 -11.07
CA LEU A 85 -0.54 -10.33 -11.63
C LEU A 85 0.52 -10.66 -10.58
N GLY A 86 1.44 -11.57 -10.90
CA GLY A 86 2.61 -11.88 -10.07
C GLY A 86 3.81 -10.99 -10.42
N ALA A 87 4.63 -10.67 -9.42
CA ALA A 87 5.87 -9.94 -9.58
C ALA A 87 6.95 -10.52 -8.65
N VAL A 88 8.20 -10.52 -9.11
CA VAL A 88 9.38 -10.72 -8.25
C VAL A 88 9.87 -9.34 -7.85
N ILE A 89 9.95 -9.08 -6.54
CA ILE A 89 10.20 -7.75 -5.99
C ILE A 89 11.44 -7.83 -5.11
N CYS A 90 12.37 -6.89 -5.31
CA CYS A 90 13.42 -6.57 -4.35
C CYS A 90 12.95 -5.34 -3.56
N PRO A 91 12.62 -5.45 -2.26
CA PRO A 91 12.06 -4.32 -1.51
C PRO A 91 13.04 -3.17 -1.29
N GLY A 92 14.35 -3.43 -1.31
CA GLY A 92 15.36 -2.38 -1.13
C GLY A 92 15.29 -1.76 0.26
N GLN A 93 15.42 -0.44 0.35
CA GLN A 93 15.26 0.29 1.59
C GLN A 93 13.77 0.33 1.97
N CYS A 94 13.35 -0.52 2.91
CA CYS A 94 11.94 -0.72 3.22
C CYS A 94 11.51 -0.03 4.52
N LEU A 95 10.48 0.80 4.43
CA LEU A 95 9.72 1.29 5.58
C LEU A 95 8.79 0.16 6.07
N ASP A 96 9.36 -0.75 6.83
CA ASP A 96 8.66 -1.88 7.46
C ASP A 96 8.00 -1.46 8.78
N PHE A 97 6.68 -1.52 8.86
CA PHE A 97 5.90 -1.16 10.04
C PHE A 97 6.03 -2.16 11.19
N LEU A 98 6.72 -3.29 11.00
CA LEU A 98 7.08 -4.20 12.09
C LEU A 98 8.35 -3.75 12.82
N SER A 99 9.12 -2.81 12.24
CA SER A 99 10.31 -2.25 12.87
C SER A 99 9.95 -1.15 13.87
N SER A 100 10.37 -1.31 15.13
CA SER A 100 10.19 -0.27 16.15
C SER A 100 10.89 1.05 15.81
N GLU A 101 11.97 1.00 15.03
CA GLU A 101 12.65 2.20 14.54
C GLU A 101 11.75 2.98 13.55
N ASN A 102 11.15 2.28 12.59
CA ASN A 102 10.25 2.87 11.60
C ASN A 102 8.96 3.40 12.24
N ILE A 103 8.43 2.71 13.26
CA ILE A 103 7.28 3.20 14.04
C ILE A 103 7.61 4.53 14.74
N LYS A 104 8.83 4.69 15.29
CA LYS A 104 9.25 5.97 15.88
C LYS A 104 9.37 7.06 14.83
N LEU A 105 9.92 6.76 13.66
CA LEU A 105 10.00 7.71 12.54
C LEU A 105 8.62 8.19 12.08
N LEU A 106 7.65 7.28 11.95
CA LEU A 106 6.26 7.62 11.62
C LEU A 106 5.62 8.51 12.68
N SER A 107 5.94 8.28 13.96
CA SER A 107 5.44 9.09 15.08
C SER A 107 6.00 10.52 15.02
N HIS A 108 7.28 10.69 14.69
CA HIS A 108 7.86 12.02 14.46
C HIS A 108 7.26 12.70 13.23
N ALA A 109 7.06 11.97 12.14
CA ALA A 109 6.41 12.51 10.94
C ALA A 109 4.97 12.97 11.22
N TYR A 110 4.23 12.24 12.05
CA TYR A 110 2.90 12.65 12.50
C TYR A 110 2.95 13.93 13.35
N ALA A 111 3.88 14.03 14.31
CA ALA A 111 4.05 15.23 15.12
C ALA A 111 4.34 16.45 14.24
N PHE A 112 5.29 16.31 13.31
CA PHE A 112 5.63 17.38 12.36
C PHE A 112 4.46 17.77 11.46
N LEU A 113 3.68 16.79 10.97
CA LEU A 113 2.47 17.05 10.18
C LEU A 113 1.43 17.84 11.00
N SER A 114 1.28 17.51 12.28
CA SER A 114 0.36 18.20 13.21
C SER A 114 0.80 19.62 13.53
N GLU A 115 2.10 19.85 13.70
CA GLU A 115 2.65 21.19 13.93
C GLU A 115 2.52 22.06 12.68
N SER A 116 2.84 21.48 11.51
CA SER A 116 2.79 22.16 10.21
C SER A 116 1.37 22.51 9.76
N SER A 117 0.33 21.89 10.34
CA SER A 117 -1.05 22.19 9.99
C SER A 117 -1.52 23.54 10.55
N ASN A 118 -0.74 24.21 11.42
CA ASN A 118 -1.04 25.52 11.98
C ASN A 118 -2.46 25.64 12.56
N GLY A 119 -2.91 24.58 13.25
CA GLY A 119 -4.25 24.52 13.85
C GLY A 119 -5.38 24.11 12.90
N GLN A 120 -5.07 23.80 11.64
CA GLN A 120 -6.03 23.14 10.75
C GLN A 120 -6.26 21.68 11.15
N THR A 121 -7.50 21.22 11.02
CA THR A 121 -7.90 19.85 11.30
C THR A 121 -7.16 18.89 10.37
N LEU A 122 -6.44 17.93 10.95
CA LEU A 122 -5.79 16.86 10.19
C LEU A 122 -6.82 15.96 9.49
N PRO A 123 -6.43 15.33 8.36
CA PRO A 123 -7.25 14.28 7.77
C PRO A 123 -7.53 13.16 8.77
N ALA A 124 -8.64 12.45 8.57
CA ALA A 124 -9.07 11.36 9.43
C ALA A 124 -9.29 10.08 8.62
N ASN A 125 -8.86 8.95 9.18
CA ASN A 125 -9.16 7.63 8.62
C ASN A 125 -10.66 7.34 8.74
N LYS A 126 -11.27 6.75 7.71
CA LYS A 126 -12.73 6.51 7.68
C LYS A 126 -13.06 5.05 7.98
N GLY A 127 -14.24 4.83 8.55
CA GLY A 127 -14.64 3.59 9.26
C GLY A 127 -14.72 2.30 8.44
N ASN A 128 -14.51 2.31 7.13
CA ASN A 128 -14.48 1.06 6.34
C ASN A 128 -13.07 0.42 6.28
N GLY A 129 -12.06 1.06 6.89
CA GLY A 129 -10.67 0.57 6.92
C GLY A 129 -9.91 0.69 5.59
N LEU A 130 -10.57 1.05 4.50
CA LEU A 130 -9.97 1.22 3.17
C LEU A 130 -9.53 2.65 2.89
N ILE A 131 -10.18 3.63 3.52
CA ILE A 131 -9.89 5.05 3.33
C ILE A 131 -9.07 5.53 4.53
N ARG A 132 -7.77 5.74 4.32
CA ARG A 132 -6.84 6.05 5.38
C ARG A 132 -6.05 7.33 5.07
N ASP A 133 -6.81 8.43 4.97
CA ASP A 133 -6.29 9.76 4.63
C ASP A 133 -5.16 10.21 5.57
N LEU A 134 -5.29 9.93 6.88
CA LEU A 134 -4.25 10.30 7.86
C LEU A 134 -2.98 9.48 7.67
N ASP A 135 -3.12 8.16 7.56
CA ASP A 135 -1.96 7.28 7.40
C ASP A 135 -1.19 7.61 6.12
N CYS A 136 -1.91 7.82 5.02
CA CYS A 136 -1.32 8.26 3.75
C CYS A 136 -0.54 9.57 3.94
N ALA A 137 -1.13 10.56 4.60
CA ALA A 137 -0.49 11.85 4.83
C ALA A 137 0.79 11.72 5.68
N VAL A 138 0.76 10.92 6.75
CA VAL A 138 1.93 10.69 7.62
C VAL A 138 3.07 10.00 6.87
N ILE A 139 2.77 8.97 6.07
CA ILE A 139 3.78 8.25 5.28
C ILE A 139 4.40 9.19 4.25
N GLN A 140 3.58 9.99 3.56
CA GLN A 140 4.08 10.94 2.57
C GLN A 140 4.92 12.04 3.24
N MET A 141 4.52 12.53 4.42
CA MET A 141 5.32 13.48 5.20
C MET A 141 6.71 12.92 5.53
N LEU A 142 6.78 11.67 6.00
CA LEU A 142 8.06 11.01 6.30
C LEU A 142 8.95 10.94 5.06
N ILE A 143 8.40 10.55 3.91
CA ILE A 143 9.15 10.49 2.64
C ILE A 143 9.66 11.88 2.24
N THR A 144 8.81 12.91 2.31
CA THR A 144 9.19 14.29 1.98
C THR A 144 10.30 14.81 2.89
N LEU A 145 10.21 14.59 4.20
CA LEU A 145 11.27 14.98 5.15
C LEU A 145 12.61 14.32 4.83
N GLN A 146 12.60 13.07 4.34
CA GLN A 146 13.83 12.38 3.93
C GLN A 146 14.41 12.94 2.62
N GLU A 147 13.55 13.30 1.65
CA GLU A 147 13.96 13.93 0.40
C GLU A 147 14.61 15.30 0.65
N GLU A 148 14.03 16.10 1.55
CA GLU A 148 14.53 17.44 1.92
C GLU A 148 15.88 17.41 2.65
N GLN A 149 16.13 16.38 3.46
CA GLN A 149 17.42 16.21 4.15
C GLN A 149 18.59 15.83 3.20
N GLN A 150 18.33 15.73 1.87
CA GLN A 150 19.30 15.42 0.81
C GLN A 150 20.13 14.15 1.02
N ASN A 151 19.77 13.30 1.99
CA ASN A 151 20.44 12.04 2.25
C ASN A 151 19.81 10.94 1.42
N LYS A 152 20.14 10.90 0.12
CA LYS A 152 19.64 9.91 -0.84
C LYS A 152 19.81 8.45 -0.39
N LYS A 153 20.73 8.16 0.54
CA LYS A 153 20.94 6.82 1.10
C LYS A 153 19.76 6.34 1.97
N ASN A 154 18.87 7.22 2.39
CA ASN A 154 17.78 6.91 3.30
C ASN A 154 16.39 6.91 2.65
N LEU A 155 16.28 7.17 1.35
CA LEU A 155 14.98 7.15 0.65
C LEU A 155 14.42 5.73 0.64
N TYR A 156 13.15 5.60 1.03
CA TYR A 156 12.48 4.31 1.01
C TYR A 156 12.04 3.92 -0.41
N ASP A 157 12.42 2.73 -0.83
CA ASP A 157 12.00 2.10 -2.08
C ASP A 157 10.62 1.44 -1.93
N SER A 158 10.32 0.94 -0.73
CA SER A 158 9.07 0.23 -0.44
C SER A 158 8.52 0.51 0.96
N VAL A 159 7.21 0.32 1.14
CA VAL A 159 6.53 0.36 2.44
C VAL A 159 5.89 -1.01 2.69
N ARG A 160 6.05 -1.55 3.89
CA ARG A 160 5.51 -2.85 4.29
C ARG A 160 4.66 -2.70 5.54
N GLY A 161 3.44 -3.21 5.53
CA GLY A 161 2.53 -3.12 6.68
C GLY A 161 1.51 -4.25 6.74
N VAL A 162 1.01 -4.58 7.92
CA VAL A 162 0.04 -5.66 8.12
C VAL A 162 -1.39 -5.20 7.89
N PHE A 163 -2.12 -5.85 6.98
CA PHE A 163 -3.52 -5.49 6.73
C PHE A 163 -4.44 -6.22 7.68
N LEU A 164 -4.92 -5.48 8.67
CA LEU A 164 -5.89 -6.00 9.63
C LEU A 164 -7.30 -5.65 9.16
N LYS A 165 -8.00 -6.63 8.59
CA LYS A 165 -9.45 -6.50 8.40
C LYS A 165 -10.10 -6.73 9.77
N VAL A 166 -10.59 -5.67 10.41
CA VAL A 166 -11.32 -5.80 11.68
C VAL A 166 -12.54 -6.69 11.42
N ARG A 167 -12.49 -7.94 11.88
CA ARG A 167 -13.65 -8.83 12.02
C ARG A 167 -13.91 -9.01 13.51
N LYS A 168 -15.19 -9.08 13.89
CA LYS A 168 -15.59 -9.57 15.22
C LYS A 168 -14.89 -10.92 15.44
N SER A 169 -14.23 -11.02 16.58
CA SER A 169 -13.40 -12.11 17.06
C SER A 169 -13.95 -13.51 16.69
N ILE A 170 -13.15 -14.28 15.96
CA ILE A 170 -13.22 -15.74 15.99
C ILE A 170 -12.09 -16.18 16.95
N PRO A 171 -12.36 -17.04 17.96
CA PRO A 171 -11.30 -17.60 18.79
C PRO A 171 -10.42 -18.50 17.93
N LEU A 172 -9.18 -18.07 17.69
CA LEU A 172 -8.03 -18.82 17.15
C LEU A 172 -8.37 -20.06 16.28
N GLN A 173 -9.08 -19.82 15.18
CA GLN A 173 -9.14 -20.70 14.00
C GLN A 173 -9.28 -19.81 12.76
N ASP A 174 -8.27 -18.97 12.52
CA ASP A 174 -7.85 -18.50 11.19
C ASP A 174 -6.77 -17.43 11.35
N SER A 175 -5.53 -17.82 11.07
CA SER A 175 -4.37 -16.94 11.04
C SER A 175 -4.36 -16.11 9.75
N GLU A 176 -5.13 -15.01 9.73
CA GLU A 176 -5.05 -14.01 8.67
C GLU A 176 -4.65 -12.62 9.20
N ASN A 177 -3.61 -12.56 10.03
CA ASN A 177 -2.76 -11.37 10.11
C ASN A 177 -1.72 -11.49 9.00
N ARG A 178 -1.82 -10.68 7.94
CA ARG A 178 -0.94 -10.82 6.75
C ARG A 178 -0.47 -9.49 6.20
N ILE A 179 0.75 -9.50 5.69
CA ILE A 179 1.53 -8.33 5.33
C ILE A 179 1.24 -7.90 3.87
N ILE A 180 1.04 -6.61 3.65
CA ILE A 180 0.91 -5.94 2.35
C ILE A 180 2.16 -5.10 2.11
N PHE A 181 2.61 -5.10 0.86
CA PHE A 181 3.72 -4.29 0.39
C PHE A 181 3.20 -3.26 -0.59
N LYS A 182 3.91 -2.15 -0.57
CA LYS A 182 3.79 -1.07 -1.53
C LYS A 182 5.17 -0.80 -2.12
N TYR A 183 5.23 -0.72 -3.44
CA TYR A 183 6.40 -0.25 -4.18
C TYR A 183 6.18 1.20 -4.63
N VAL A 184 7.17 2.07 -4.46
CA VAL A 184 7.10 3.52 -4.79
C VAL A 184 7.63 3.80 -6.20
#